data_AF-A0A091CB87-F1
#
_entry.id   AF-A0A091CB87-F1
#
_cell.length_a   1.000
_cell.length_b   1.000
_cell.length_c   1.000
_cell.angle_alpha   90.00
_cell.angle_beta   90.00
_cell.angle_gamma   90.00
#
_symmetry.space_group_name_H-M   'P 1'
#
loop_
_entity.id
_entity.type
_entity.pdbx_description
1 polymer ?
#
loop_
_entity_poly.entity_id
_entity_poly.type
_entity_poly.pdbx_seq_one_letter_code
_entity_poly.pdbx_strand_id
1 'polypeptide(L)'
;MSKRILKRPEVLAPAGTLEKLKVAVDYGADAVFVGGQQYGLRSRAGNFSMEELQEGINYAHARGARVHVAANMVTHEGNEVGAGEWFRQLRDMGLDAVIVSDPAMIMICLTEAPGLEVHVSTQASTTNYEAFAFWEEVGVSRVVLAREVGVAEIAEIRKHTSLEIEAFVHGAMCIGYSGRCVLSNHMSHRDANRGGCSQSCRWKYDLYDMPFGQERKSLEGEIPEPFSMSSVDMCMIEHLPDLIDNGVDSFKIEGRMKSIHYVSTVTNCYRAAVDAYLESPEKFEAIKGELLDELWKVAQRELATGFYYQTPTENEQLFGARRKIPQYKFVGEVVAFDESTMTATIRQRNVILEGDKVEFYGPGLRHFESTIKDLHDADGNKIDRAPNPMELLTITVPQAVQPGDMIRACKEGLVNLYKNDGSSKTVRA
;
A
#
# COMPACT_ATOMS: atom_id res chain seq x y z
N MET A 1 15.82 -31.65 14.71
CA MET A 1 14.83 -30.56 14.89
C MET A 1 13.75 -30.77 13.85
N SER A 2 12.49 -30.97 14.23
CA SER A 2 11.41 -31.11 13.24
C SER A 2 11.28 -29.80 12.47
N LYS A 3 11.23 -29.86 11.14
CA LYS A 3 11.01 -28.68 10.29
C LYS A 3 9.68 -28.06 10.71
N ARG A 4 9.69 -26.86 11.31
CA ARG A 4 8.47 -26.11 11.64
C ARG A 4 7.73 -25.87 10.33
N ILE A 5 6.51 -26.40 10.20
CA ILE A 5 5.69 -26.14 9.02
C ILE A 5 5.18 -24.71 9.17
N LEU A 6 5.72 -23.79 8.38
CA LEU A 6 5.27 -22.40 8.35
C LEU A 6 3.98 -22.32 7.55
N LYS A 7 2.95 -21.66 8.10
CA LYS A 7 1.77 -21.27 7.32
C LYS A 7 2.20 -20.13 6.39
N ARG A 8 1.89 -20.27 5.11
CA ARG A 8 2.14 -19.20 4.13
C ARG A 8 1.22 -18.02 4.43
N PRO A 9 1.74 -16.82 4.73
CA PRO A 9 0.91 -15.64 4.88
C PRO A 9 0.34 -15.20 3.52
N GLU A 10 -0.86 -14.63 3.55
CA GLU A 10 -1.47 -13.95 2.41
C GLU A 10 -0.76 -12.61 2.14
N VAL A 11 -0.42 -12.31 0.89
CA VAL A 11 -0.05 -10.95 0.47
C VAL A 11 -1.31 -10.18 0.07
N LEU A 12 -1.78 -9.30 0.96
CA LEU A 12 -2.99 -8.49 0.79
C LEU A 12 -2.65 -7.10 0.22
N ALA A 13 -2.92 -6.92 -1.07
CA ALA A 13 -2.62 -5.70 -1.81
C ALA A 13 -3.80 -4.69 -1.83
N PRO A 14 -3.54 -3.38 -1.84
CA PRO A 14 -4.58 -2.36 -1.94
C PRO A 14 -5.03 -2.16 -3.39
N ALA A 15 -6.33 -2.08 -3.62
CA ALA A 15 -6.89 -1.73 -4.93
C ALA A 15 -7.93 -0.60 -4.81
N GLY A 16 -7.63 0.56 -5.41
CA GLY A 16 -8.51 1.73 -5.41
C GLY A 16 -9.46 1.82 -6.59
N THR A 17 -9.21 1.06 -7.65
CA THR A 17 -9.96 0.99 -8.92
C THR A 17 -9.83 -0.43 -9.48
N LEU A 18 -10.70 -0.80 -10.42
CA LEU A 18 -10.65 -2.11 -11.09
C LEU A 18 -9.31 -2.38 -11.79
N GLU A 19 -8.72 -1.36 -12.42
CA GLU A 19 -7.38 -1.43 -13.00
C GLU A 19 -6.31 -1.84 -11.97
N LYS A 20 -6.32 -1.21 -10.79
CA LYS A 20 -5.38 -1.54 -9.72
C LYS A 20 -5.61 -2.94 -9.15
N LEU A 21 -6.87 -3.39 -9.09
CA LEU A 21 -7.19 -4.77 -8.70
C LEU A 21 -6.55 -5.75 -9.67
N LYS A 22 -6.77 -5.58 -10.98
CA LYS A 22 -6.21 -6.48 -11.99
C LYS A 22 -4.68 -6.51 -11.92
N VAL A 23 -4.06 -5.34 -11.85
CA VAL A 23 -2.60 -5.21 -11.69
C VAL A 23 -2.10 -5.89 -10.41
N ALA A 24 -2.76 -5.69 -9.26
CA ALA A 24 -2.33 -6.32 -8.01
C ALA A 24 -2.36 -7.86 -8.12
N VAL A 25 -3.44 -8.41 -8.66
CA VAL A 25 -3.60 -9.86 -8.84
C VAL A 25 -2.55 -10.41 -9.82
N ASP A 26 -2.36 -9.75 -10.97
CA ASP A 26 -1.39 -10.20 -11.99
C ASP A 26 0.07 -10.11 -11.48
N TYR A 27 0.35 -9.20 -10.54
CA TYR A 27 1.65 -9.08 -9.87
C TYR A 27 1.80 -9.95 -8.61
N GLY A 28 0.84 -10.85 -8.36
CA GLY A 28 0.96 -11.92 -7.37
C GLY A 28 0.32 -11.65 -6.01
N ALA A 29 -0.64 -10.72 -5.92
CA ALA A 29 -1.45 -10.60 -4.71
C ALA A 29 -2.28 -11.87 -4.48
N ASP A 30 -2.23 -12.40 -3.26
CA ASP A 30 -3.07 -13.52 -2.85
C ASP A 30 -4.50 -13.05 -2.52
N ALA A 31 -4.62 -11.78 -2.12
CA ALA A 31 -5.89 -11.10 -1.94
C ALA A 31 -5.74 -9.61 -2.23
N VAL A 32 -6.86 -8.96 -2.55
CA VAL A 32 -6.96 -7.52 -2.70
C VAL A 32 -8.00 -6.96 -1.75
N PHE A 33 -7.77 -5.75 -1.22
CA PHE A 33 -8.83 -5.01 -0.54
C PHE A 33 -9.21 -3.72 -1.27
N VAL A 34 -10.52 -3.54 -1.45
CA VAL A 34 -11.13 -2.43 -2.17
C VAL A 34 -12.02 -1.58 -1.25
N GLY A 35 -12.53 -0.46 -1.77
CA GLY A 35 -13.62 0.29 -1.14
C GLY A 35 -14.88 0.21 -1.97
N GLY A 36 -16.02 -0.02 -1.32
CA GLY A 36 -17.32 0.25 -1.93
C GLY A 36 -17.66 1.74 -1.86
N GLN A 37 -18.79 2.11 -2.47
CA GLN A 37 -19.33 3.47 -2.43
C GLN A 37 -19.93 3.85 -1.06
N GLN A 38 -20.10 2.88 -0.16
CA GLN A 38 -20.74 3.06 1.15
C GLN A 38 -19.82 2.55 2.28
N TYR A 39 -20.04 3.07 3.49
CA TYR A 39 -19.47 2.60 4.77
C TYR A 39 -17.93 2.61 4.94
N GLY A 40 -17.15 3.15 3.98
CA GLY A 40 -15.68 3.14 4.02
C GLY A 40 -14.99 4.48 4.38
N LEU A 41 -13.74 4.41 4.89
CA LEU A 41 -12.93 5.58 5.28
C LEU A 41 -12.17 6.32 4.18
N ARG A 42 -12.42 6.01 2.90
CA ARG A 42 -11.70 6.63 1.77
C ARG A 42 -12.69 7.03 0.69
N SER A 43 -13.62 7.93 1.04
CA SER A 43 -14.64 8.42 0.10
C SER A 43 -14.08 9.09 -1.16
N ARG A 44 -12.80 9.49 -1.14
CA ARG A 44 -12.08 10.09 -2.29
C ARG A 44 -11.18 9.11 -3.06
N ALA A 45 -11.18 7.82 -2.73
CA ALA A 45 -10.59 6.81 -3.62
C ALA A 45 -11.55 6.57 -4.81
N GLY A 46 -11.11 5.82 -5.83
CA GLY A 46 -11.96 5.51 -6.98
C GLY A 46 -13.30 4.90 -6.55
N ASN A 47 -13.22 3.92 -5.63
CA ASN A 47 -14.33 3.16 -5.04
C ASN A 47 -15.20 2.46 -6.09
N PHE A 48 -15.46 1.18 -5.89
CA PHE A 48 -16.08 0.33 -6.91
C PHE A 48 -17.59 0.52 -6.94
N SER A 49 -18.17 0.60 -8.14
CA SER A 49 -19.59 0.29 -8.33
C SER A 49 -19.85 -1.20 -8.08
N MET A 50 -21.12 -1.62 -7.99
CA MET A 50 -21.45 -3.04 -7.85
C MET A 50 -21.05 -3.84 -9.09
N GLU A 51 -21.16 -3.26 -10.29
CA GLU A 51 -20.75 -3.88 -11.54
C GLU A 51 -19.24 -4.06 -11.61
N GLU A 52 -18.46 -3.01 -11.30
CA GLU A 52 -17.00 -3.08 -11.24
C GLU A 52 -16.54 -4.09 -10.18
N LEU A 53 -17.24 -4.15 -9.04
CA LEU A 53 -16.93 -5.10 -7.98
C LEU A 53 -17.20 -6.53 -8.42
N GLN A 54 -18.32 -6.81 -9.10
CA GLN A 54 -18.59 -8.14 -9.65
C GLN A 54 -17.53 -8.55 -10.66
N GLU A 55 -17.14 -7.63 -11.56
CA GLU A 55 -16.06 -7.89 -12.52
C GLU A 55 -14.74 -8.18 -11.81
N GLY A 56 -14.41 -7.41 -10.77
CA GLY A 56 -13.22 -7.57 -9.94
C GLY A 56 -13.18 -8.92 -9.21
N ILE A 57 -14.28 -9.33 -8.59
CA ILE A 57 -14.44 -10.63 -7.93
C ILE A 57 -14.19 -11.75 -8.93
N ASN A 58 -14.88 -11.73 -10.07
CA ASN A 58 -14.73 -12.73 -11.12
C ASN A 58 -13.28 -12.80 -11.64
N TYR A 59 -12.63 -11.66 -11.83
CA TYR A 59 -11.25 -11.59 -12.30
C TYR A 59 -10.25 -12.20 -11.32
N ALA A 60 -10.40 -11.86 -10.03
CA ALA A 60 -9.52 -12.32 -8.96
C ALA A 60 -9.70 -13.81 -8.70
N HIS A 61 -10.94 -14.29 -8.59
CA HIS A 61 -11.26 -15.71 -8.38
C HIS A 61 -10.77 -16.60 -9.52
N ALA A 62 -10.87 -16.13 -10.77
CA ALA A 62 -10.32 -16.84 -11.93
C ALA A 62 -8.78 -17.03 -11.87
N ARG A 63 -8.09 -16.27 -11.02
CA ARG A 63 -6.64 -16.34 -10.76
C ARG A 63 -6.30 -16.84 -9.36
N GLY A 64 -7.29 -17.31 -8.59
CA GLY A 64 -7.10 -17.82 -7.24
C GLY A 64 -6.84 -16.76 -6.18
N ALA A 65 -7.12 -15.49 -6.46
CA ALA A 65 -6.98 -14.39 -5.51
C ALA A 65 -8.33 -14.03 -4.88
N ARG A 66 -8.33 -13.64 -3.60
CA ARG A 66 -9.54 -13.21 -2.85
C ARG A 66 -9.78 -11.71 -2.96
N VAL A 67 -11.03 -11.29 -2.74
CA VAL A 67 -11.44 -9.87 -2.73
C VAL A 67 -12.11 -9.52 -1.41
N HIS A 68 -11.58 -8.50 -0.73
CA HIS A 68 -12.12 -7.97 0.52
C HIS A 68 -12.65 -6.55 0.34
N VAL A 69 -13.78 -6.20 0.94
CA VAL A 69 -14.33 -4.82 0.90
C VAL A 69 -14.16 -4.13 2.25
N ALA A 70 -13.59 -2.92 2.25
CA ALA A 70 -13.49 -2.12 3.47
C ALA A 70 -14.79 -1.34 3.76
N ALA A 71 -15.43 -1.66 4.89
CA ALA A 71 -16.60 -0.99 5.48
C ALA A 71 -16.27 -0.52 6.90
N ASN A 72 -15.18 0.24 7.02
CA ASN A 72 -14.50 0.51 8.30
C ASN A 72 -14.69 1.93 8.84
N MET A 73 -15.81 2.59 8.51
CA MET A 73 -16.14 3.86 9.15
C MET A 73 -16.48 3.66 10.63
N VAL A 74 -16.25 4.70 11.44
CA VAL A 74 -16.78 4.78 12.79
C VAL A 74 -18.21 5.32 12.67
N THR A 75 -19.20 4.47 12.92
CA THR A 75 -20.61 4.82 12.71
C THR A 75 -21.17 5.61 13.89
N HIS A 76 -22.07 6.54 13.58
CA HIS A 76 -22.97 7.17 14.53
C HIS A 76 -24.40 6.68 14.27
N GLU A 77 -25.32 6.92 15.20
CA GLU A 77 -26.75 6.61 15.06
C GLU A 77 -27.29 6.96 13.66
N GLY A 78 -27.89 5.96 13.01
CA GLY A 78 -28.46 6.06 11.67
C GLY A 78 -27.46 5.90 10.53
N ASN A 79 -26.15 5.76 10.79
CA ASN A 79 -25.15 5.50 9.76
C ASN A 79 -25.16 4.04 9.29
N GLU A 80 -25.71 3.13 10.08
CA GLU A 80 -25.88 1.70 9.80
C GLU A 80 -27.09 1.39 8.89
N VAL A 81 -27.96 2.37 8.66
CA VAL A 81 -29.17 2.21 7.83
C VAL A 81 -28.79 1.67 6.45
N GLY A 82 -29.43 0.55 6.05
CA GLY A 82 -29.19 -0.13 4.78
C GLY A 82 -28.04 -1.15 4.79
N ALA A 83 -27.23 -1.21 5.85
CA ALA A 83 -26.03 -2.05 5.88
C ALA A 83 -26.34 -3.55 5.71
N GLY A 84 -27.44 -4.04 6.30
CA GLY A 84 -27.83 -5.45 6.19
C GLY A 84 -28.15 -5.89 4.76
N GLU A 85 -28.87 -5.06 4.01
CA GLU A 85 -29.12 -5.31 2.58
C GLU A 85 -27.82 -5.26 1.77
N TRP A 86 -26.98 -4.26 2.05
CA TRP A 86 -25.71 -4.10 1.39
C TRP A 86 -24.78 -5.31 1.61
N PHE A 87 -24.65 -5.81 2.84
CA PHE A 87 -23.86 -7.01 3.14
C PHE A 87 -24.43 -8.27 2.47
N ARG A 88 -25.75 -8.43 2.39
CA ARG A 88 -26.36 -9.54 1.63
C ARG A 88 -26.00 -9.49 0.16
N GLN A 89 -26.07 -8.31 -0.46
CA GLN A 89 -25.67 -8.15 -1.86
C GLN A 89 -24.20 -8.55 -2.06
N LEU A 90 -23.29 -8.08 -1.20
CA LEU A 90 -21.87 -8.44 -1.28
C LEU A 90 -21.64 -9.95 -1.15
N ARG A 91 -22.31 -10.60 -0.19
CA ARG A 91 -22.26 -12.06 -0.03
C ARG A 91 -22.75 -12.78 -1.29
N ASP A 92 -23.89 -12.36 -1.83
CA ASP A 92 -24.53 -13.01 -2.98
C ASP A 92 -23.71 -12.83 -4.28
N MET A 93 -22.88 -11.79 -4.36
CA MET A 93 -21.88 -11.60 -5.42
C MET A 93 -20.67 -12.54 -5.31
N GLY A 94 -20.52 -13.23 -4.17
CA GLY A 94 -19.38 -14.10 -3.88
C GLY A 94 -18.19 -13.37 -3.26
N LEU A 95 -18.38 -12.23 -2.59
CA LEU A 95 -17.29 -11.55 -1.89
C LEU A 95 -16.72 -12.44 -0.77
N ASP A 96 -15.39 -12.47 -0.64
CA ASP A 96 -14.72 -13.32 0.36
C ASP A 96 -14.86 -12.75 1.79
N ALA A 97 -14.59 -11.45 1.98
CA ALA A 97 -14.61 -10.84 3.31
C ALA A 97 -14.94 -9.34 3.31
N VAL A 98 -15.44 -8.85 4.45
CA VAL A 98 -15.55 -7.42 4.76
C VAL A 98 -14.62 -7.00 5.88
N ILE A 99 -14.00 -5.84 5.75
CA ILE A 99 -13.10 -5.26 6.75
C ILE A 99 -13.85 -4.16 7.51
N VAL A 100 -14.27 -4.45 8.74
CA VAL A 100 -15.25 -3.65 9.51
C VAL A 100 -14.67 -3.26 10.87
N SER A 101 -14.98 -2.07 11.37
CA SER A 101 -14.50 -1.60 12.69
C SER A 101 -15.58 -1.46 13.73
N ASP A 102 -16.80 -1.11 13.31
CA ASP A 102 -17.87 -0.80 14.23
C ASP A 102 -18.60 -2.07 14.70
N PRO A 103 -18.83 -2.24 16.02
CA PRO A 103 -19.53 -3.42 16.55
C PRO A 103 -20.93 -3.62 15.96
N ALA A 104 -21.72 -2.56 15.73
CA ALA A 104 -23.05 -2.70 15.15
C ALA A 104 -22.97 -3.21 13.71
N MET A 105 -22.05 -2.67 12.90
CA MET A 105 -21.83 -3.14 11.53
C MET A 105 -21.34 -4.60 11.48
N ILE A 106 -20.46 -4.99 12.42
CA ILE A 106 -20.00 -6.38 12.58
C ILE A 106 -21.19 -7.30 12.86
N MET A 107 -22.03 -6.96 13.84
CA MET A 107 -23.18 -7.77 14.21
C MET A 107 -24.21 -7.85 13.07
N ILE A 108 -24.47 -6.75 12.36
CA ILE A 108 -25.36 -6.74 11.19
C ILE A 108 -24.82 -7.68 10.11
N CYS A 109 -23.53 -7.63 9.78
CA CYS A 109 -22.95 -8.53 8.78
C CYS A 109 -23.08 -10.01 9.19
N LEU A 110 -22.68 -10.35 10.42
CA LEU A 110 -22.71 -11.73 10.91
C LEU A 110 -24.14 -12.30 10.95
N THR A 111 -25.14 -11.47 11.26
CA THR A 111 -26.54 -11.90 11.38
C THR A 111 -27.29 -11.90 10.05
N GLU A 112 -27.11 -10.87 9.22
CA GLU A 112 -27.90 -10.69 7.99
C GLU A 112 -27.23 -11.26 6.74
N ALA A 113 -25.92 -11.41 6.74
CA ALA A 113 -25.13 -11.98 5.64
C ALA A 113 -24.27 -13.18 6.08
N PRO A 114 -24.87 -14.23 6.69
CA PRO A 114 -24.13 -15.39 7.17
C PRO A 114 -23.33 -16.03 6.03
N GLY A 115 -22.07 -16.39 6.33
CA GLY A 115 -21.11 -16.95 5.37
C GLY A 115 -20.15 -15.92 4.76
N LEU A 116 -20.43 -14.62 4.87
CA LEU A 116 -19.48 -13.56 4.51
C LEU A 116 -18.48 -13.37 5.67
N GLU A 117 -17.18 -13.54 5.42
CA GLU A 117 -16.17 -13.41 6.47
C GLU A 117 -16.07 -11.96 6.97
N VAL A 118 -15.88 -11.80 8.28
CA VAL A 118 -15.68 -10.50 8.90
C VAL A 118 -14.26 -10.39 9.41
N HIS A 119 -13.54 -9.38 8.93
CA HIS A 119 -12.20 -9.03 9.37
C HIS A 119 -12.28 -7.73 10.18
N VAL A 120 -11.81 -7.75 11.43
CA VAL A 120 -11.81 -6.57 12.29
C VAL A 120 -10.75 -5.60 11.79
N SER A 121 -11.18 -4.40 11.39
CA SER A 121 -10.29 -3.34 10.91
C SER A 121 -9.38 -2.83 12.01
N THR A 122 -8.17 -2.38 11.65
CA THR A 122 -7.24 -1.67 12.55
C THR A 122 -7.88 -0.46 13.25
N GLN A 123 -8.96 0.09 12.67
CA GLN A 123 -9.80 1.11 13.29
C GLN A 123 -10.49 0.67 14.58
N ALA A 124 -10.52 -0.62 14.93
CA ALA A 124 -10.96 -1.12 16.23
C ALA A 124 -9.87 -1.00 17.31
N SER A 125 -8.61 -0.74 16.92
CA SER A 125 -7.47 -0.57 17.82
C SER A 125 -7.15 -1.80 18.69
N THR A 126 -7.24 -3.00 18.13
CA THR A 126 -6.93 -4.25 18.85
C THR A 126 -5.43 -4.42 19.06
N THR A 127 -5.00 -4.52 20.33
CA THR A 127 -3.57 -4.53 20.74
C THR A 127 -3.14 -5.68 21.64
N ASN A 128 -4.05 -6.48 22.20
CA ASN A 128 -3.74 -7.54 23.17
C ASN A 128 -4.58 -8.80 22.93
N TYR A 129 -4.18 -9.90 23.57
CA TYR A 129 -4.81 -11.20 23.34
C TYR A 129 -6.21 -11.31 23.98
N GLU A 130 -6.51 -10.56 25.04
CA GLU A 130 -7.84 -10.53 25.64
C GLU A 130 -8.87 -9.94 24.67
N ALA A 131 -8.49 -8.91 23.92
CA ALA A 131 -9.31 -8.36 22.87
C ALA A 131 -9.47 -9.34 21.68
N PHE A 132 -8.44 -10.14 21.37
CA PHE A 132 -8.59 -11.25 20.41
C PHE A 132 -9.61 -12.28 20.89
N ALA A 133 -9.56 -12.69 22.17
CA ALA A 133 -10.54 -13.63 22.75
C ALA A 133 -11.97 -13.09 22.65
N PHE A 134 -12.18 -11.80 22.92
CA PHE A 134 -13.49 -11.15 22.69
C PHE A 134 -13.94 -11.27 21.23
N TRP A 135 -13.05 -10.99 20.27
CA TRP A 135 -13.38 -11.09 18.86
C TRP A 135 -13.66 -12.54 18.41
N GLU A 136 -12.94 -13.53 18.96
CA GLU A 136 -13.24 -14.95 18.76
C GLU A 136 -14.66 -15.32 19.24
N GLU A 137 -15.08 -14.83 20.40
CA GLU A 137 -16.45 -15.04 20.92
C GLU A 137 -17.53 -14.39 20.03
N VAL A 138 -17.23 -13.23 19.43
CA VAL A 138 -18.12 -12.56 18.47
C VAL A 138 -18.24 -13.36 17.16
N GLY A 139 -17.24 -14.16 16.81
CA GLY A 139 -17.26 -15.01 15.62
C GLY A 139 -16.69 -14.37 14.36
N VAL A 140 -15.75 -13.42 14.49
CA VAL A 140 -15.00 -12.89 13.34
C VAL A 140 -13.95 -13.89 12.86
N SER A 141 -13.49 -13.76 11.61
CA SER A 141 -12.50 -14.69 11.02
C SER A 141 -11.06 -14.20 11.16
N ARG A 142 -10.86 -12.88 11.32
CA ARG A 142 -9.52 -12.25 11.32
C ARG A 142 -9.52 -10.93 12.06
N VAL A 143 -8.39 -10.58 12.67
CA VAL A 143 -8.16 -9.26 13.27
C VAL A 143 -6.95 -8.58 12.63
N VAL A 144 -7.18 -7.38 12.11
CA VAL A 144 -6.11 -6.47 11.68
C VAL A 144 -5.58 -5.74 12.90
N LEU A 145 -4.33 -5.99 13.24
CA LEU A 145 -3.68 -5.39 14.41
C LEU A 145 -3.68 -3.86 14.34
N ALA A 146 -3.70 -3.23 15.52
CA ALA A 146 -3.29 -1.85 15.66
C ALA A 146 -1.84 -1.67 15.17
N ARG A 147 -1.54 -0.51 14.58
CA ARG A 147 -0.24 -0.25 13.95
C ARG A 147 0.89 0.01 14.93
N GLU A 148 0.53 0.18 16.20
CA GLU A 148 1.43 0.42 17.32
C GLU A 148 1.88 -0.89 17.99
N VAL A 149 1.36 -2.06 17.58
CA VAL A 149 1.69 -3.38 18.14
C VAL A 149 3.05 -3.86 17.61
N GLY A 150 3.97 -4.15 18.53
CA GLY A 150 5.32 -4.63 18.21
C GLY A 150 5.41 -6.14 17.94
N VAL A 151 6.52 -6.61 17.38
CA VAL A 151 6.76 -8.04 17.08
C VAL A 151 6.68 -8.90 18.35
N ALA A 152 7.20 -8.42 19.47
CA ALA A 152 7.15 -9.13 20.75
C ALA A 152 5.70 -9.31 21.24
N GLU A 153 4.83 -8.31 21.03
CA GLU A 153 3.42 -8.40 21.37
C GLU A 153 2.68 -9.35 20.43
N ILE A 154 2.99 -9.34 19.12
CA ILE A 154 2.45 -10.32 18.16
C ILE A 154 2.77 -11.74 18.59
N ALA A 155 4.03 -12.00 18.97
CA ALA A 155 4.48 -13.29 19.47
C ALA A 155 3.69 -13.74 20.71
N GLU A 156 3.35 -12.80 21.60
CA GLU A 156 2.54 -13.08 22.77
C GLU A 156 1.09 -13.37 22.37
N ILE A 157 0.46 -12.51 21.56
CA ILE A 157 -0.91 -12.70 21.07
C ILE A 157 -1.07 -14.07 20.42
N ARG A 158 -0.11 -14.46 19.56
CA ARG A 158 -0.21 -15.73 18.84
C ARG A 158 -0.26 -16.95 19.77
N LYS A 159 0.33 -16.90 20.97
CA LYS A 159 0.29 -18.02 21.93
C LYS A 159 -1.11 -18.29 22.49
N HIS A 160 -2.01 -17.30 22.45
CA HIS A 160 -3.30 -17.36 23.16
C HIS A 160 -4.52 -17.52 22.24
N THR A 161 -4.34 -17.46 20.93
CA THR A 161 -5.44 -17.51 19.96
C THR A 161 -5.05 -18.34 18.75
N SER A 162 -6.01 -18.84 17.98
CA SER A 162 -5.81 -19.36 16.61
C SER A 162 -6.45 -18.48 15.53
N LEU A 163 -7.16 -17.42 15.92
CA LEU A 163 -7.74 -16.43 15.02
C LEU A 163 -6.66 -15.83 14.11
N GLU A 164 -7.03 -15.52 12.87
CA GLU A 164 -6.07 -14.98 11.91
C GLU A 164 -5.59 -13.58 12.31
N ILE A 165 -4.27 -13.40 12.26
CA ILE A 165 -3.60 -12.13 12.54
C ILE A 165 -3.23 -11.47 11.21
N GLU A 166 -3.71 -10.26 10.97
CA GLU A 166 -3.29 -9.42 9.84
C GLU A 166 -2.50 -8.22 10.32
N ALA A 167 -1.34 -7.98 9.71
CA ALA A 167 -0.42 -6.92 10.12
C ALA A 167 -0.02 -6.05 8.91
N PHE A 168 0.11 -4.74 9.12
CA PHE A 168 0.61 -3.84 8.08
C PHE A 168 2.10 -4.05 7.88
N VAL A 169 2.54 -4.28 6.64
CA VAL A 169 3.97 -4.50 6.36
C VAL A 169 4.60 -3.37 5.55
N HIS A 170 3.80 -2.57 4.85
CA HIS A 170 4.31 -1.52 3.99
C HIS A 170 3.34 -0.34 3.83
N GLY A 171 3.89 0.86 3.63
CA GLY A 171 3.14 2.05 3.23
C GLY A 171 2.96 3.09 4.33
N ALA A 172 2.07 4.06 4.10
CA ALA A 172 2.04 5.26 4.94
C ALA A 172 1.55 4.97 6.36
N MET A 173 2.31 5.45 7.35
CA MET A 173 1.91 5.45 8.76
C MET A 173 1.07 6.68 9.09
N CYS A 174 0.08 6.50 9.96
CA CYS A 174 -0.75 7.58 10.47
C CYS A 174 -0.17 8.08 11.78
N ILE A 175 -0.23 9.39 12.03
CA ILE A 175 0.09 9.95 13.36
C ILE A 175 -1.07 9.79 14.35
N GLY A 176 -2.30 9.61 13.85
CA GLY A 176 -3.43 9.26 14.70
C GLY A 176 -3.38 7.78 15.06
N TYR A 177 -3.71 7.47 16.32
CA TYR A 177 -3.69 6.11 16.87
C TYR A 177 -4.51 5.15 16.01
N SER A 178 -3.83 4.21 15.33
CA SER A 178 -4.41 3.29 14.35
C SER A 178 -5.37 3.95 13.34
N GLY A 179 -5.02 5.17 12.91
CA GLY A 179 -5.78 5.95 11.94
C GLY A 179 -7.00 6.70 12.49
N ARG A 180 -7.29 6.61 13.80
CA ARG A 180 -8.34 7.41 14.45
C ARG A 180 -7.85 8.83 14.65
N CYS A 181 -8.32 9.74 13.81
CA CYS A 181 -7.77 11.10 13.73
C CYS A 181 -8.82 12.15 14.06
N VAL A 182 -8.59 12.91 15.14
CA VAL A 182 -9.42 14.09 15.50
C VAL A 182 -8.88 15.38 14.90
N LEU A 183 -7.62 15.39 14.46
CA LEU A 183 -6.96 16.58 13.91
C LEU A 183 -7.64 17.07 12.64
N SER A 184 -8.05 16.17 11.74
CA SER A 184 -8.78 16.53 10.51
C SER A 184 -10.10 17.24 10.83
N ASN A 185 -10.82 16.76 11.84
CA ASN A 185 -12.12 17.28 12.25
C ASN A 185 -11.96 18.71 12.79
N HIS A 186 -10.94 18.93 13.62
CA HIS A 186 -10.65 20.23 14.19
C HIS A 186 -10.14 21.24 13.13
N MET A 187 -9.18 20.83 12.30
CA MET A 187 -8.47 21.74 11.39
C MET A 187 -9.22 22.06 10.11
N SER A 188 -10.15 21.20 9.68
CA SER A 188 -10.79 21.31 8.37
C SER A 188 -12.28 21.03 8.37
N HIS A 189 -12.88 20.76 9.53
CA HIS A 189 -14.28 20.34 9.66
C HIS A 189 -14.64 19.09 8.82
N ARG A 190 -13.63 18.26 8.49
CA ARG A 190 -13.83 17.02 7.74
C ARG A 190 -13.52 15.82 8.62
N ASP A 191 -14.53 14.96 8.79
CA ASP A 191 -14.46 13.84 9.71
C ASP A 191 -13.60 12.69 9.20
N ALA A 192 -12.36 12.56 9.67
CA ALA A 192 -11.45 11.51 9.21
C ALA A 192 -11.96 10.09 9.51
N ASN A 193 -12.74 9.92 10.57
CA ASN A 193 -13.28 8.62 11.00
C ASN A 193 -14.57 8.24 10.25
N ARG A 194 -15.04 9.09 9.33
CA ARG A 194 -16.13 8.81 8.38
C ARG A 194 -15.74 9.15 6.94
N GLY A 195 -14.46 8.94 6.62
CA GLY A 195 -13.93 9.06 5.26
C GLY A 195 -13.50 10.46 4.83
N GLY A 196 -13.63 11.45 5.71
CA GLY A 196 -13.32 12.85 5.46
C GLY A 196 -11.84 13.24 5.63
N CYS A 197 -10.89 12.32 5.79
CA CYS A 197 -9.50 12.68 6.09
C CYS A 197 -8.93 13.76 5.15
N SER A 198 -8.55 14.90 5.72
CA SER A 198 -7.97 16.05 4.99
C SER A 198 -6.46 15.96 4.83
N GLN A 199 -5.84 14.91 5.38
CA GLN A 199 -4.39 14.74 5.44
C GLN A 199 -3.70 15.93 6.12
N SER A 200 -4.32 16.51 7.15
CA SER A 200 -3.78 17.65 7.90
C SER A 200 -2.38 17.38 8.45
N CYS A 201 -2.08 16.14 8.87
CA CYS A 201 -0.72 15.77 9.28
C CYS A 201 0.36 15.98 8.20
N ARG A 202 -0.01 16.14 6.92
CA ARG A 202 0.89 16.42 5.79
C ARG A 202 1.04 17.90 5.46
N TRP A 203 0.29 18.76 6.14
CA TRP A 203 0.42 20.20 5.96
C TRP A 203 1.74 20.69 6.54
N LYS A 204 2.12 21.89 6.13
CA LYS A 204 3.25 22.62 6.69
C LYS A 204 2.72 23.62 7.72
N TYR A 205 3.34 23.62 8.89
CA TYR A 205 2.88 24.36 10.05
C TYR A 205 3.96 25.34 10.52
N ASP A 206 3.51 26.53 10.91
CA ASP A 206 4.32 27.48 11.67
C ASP A 206 4.34 27.05 13.14
N LEU A 207 5.50 27.14 13.77
CA LEU A 207 5.68 26.80 15.17
C LEU A 207 5.73 28.07 16.03
N TYR A 208 5.07 28.02 17.18
CA TYR A 208 5.06 29.09 18.16
C TYR A 208 5.56 28.53 19.49
N ASP A 209 6.49 29.23 20.12
CA ASP A 209 6.84 29.00 21.51
C ASP A 209 5.79 29.65 22.42
N MET A 210 5.43 28.94 23.48
CA MET A 210 4.34 29.26 24.40
C MET A 210 4.86 29.26 25.85
N PRO A 211 5.74 30.21 26.22
CA PRO A 211 6.45 30.18 27.50
C PRO A 211 5.53 30.41 28.72
N PHE A 212 4.52 31.27 28.62
CA PHE A 212 3.53 31.47 29.69
C PHE A 212 2.20 32.05 29.19
N GLY A 213 1.09 31.56 29.72
CA GLY A 213 -0.25 32.13 29.49
C GLY A 213 -0.68 32.11 28.01
N GLN A 214 -1.01 33.29 27.47
CA GLN A 214 -1.46 33.48 26.08
C GLN A 214 -0.37 34.00 25.15
N GLU A 215 0.87 34.17 25.63
CA GLU A 215 1.97 34.64 24.81
C GLU A 215 2.31 33.62 23.72
N ARG A 216 2.47 34.10 22.49
CA ARG A 216 2.86 33.28 21.33
C ARG A 216 4.05 33.94 20.66
N LYS A 217 5.22 33.34 20.77
CA LYS A 217 6.40 33.79 20.03
C LYS A 217 6.54 32.94 18.77
N SER A 218 6.40 33.55 17.59
CA SER A 218 6.67 32.84 16.33
C SER A 218 8.13 32.40 16.27
N LEU A 219 8.36 31.16 15.83
CA LEU A 219 9.68 30.60 15.55
C LEU A 219 10.02 30.66 14.04
N GLU A 220 9.28 31.46 13.28
CA GLU A 220 9.54 31.69 11.86
C GLU A 220 10.97 32.24 11.65
N GLY A 221 11.72 31.62 10.74
CA GLY A 221 13.13 31.94 10.49
C GLY A 221 14.13 31.37 11.51
N GLU A 222 13.69 30.89 12.67
CA GLU A 222 14.52 30.13 13.62
C GLU A 222 14.59 28.64 13.25
N ILE A 223 13.55 28.12 12.60
CA ILE A 223 13.48 26.72 12.16
C ILE A 223 13.88 26.61 10.67
N PRO A 224 14.85 25.74 10.32
CA PRO A 224 15.35 25.61 8.94
C PRO A 224 14.28 25.22 7.90
N GLU A 225 13.21 24.55 8.30
CA GLU A 225 12.09 24.22 7.43
C GLU A 225 10.73 24.23 8.16
N PRO A 226 9.62 24.48 7.43
CA PRO A 226 8.28 24.38 8.00
C PRO A 226 7.98 22.97 8.53
N PHE A 227 7.42 22.90 9.74
CA PHE A 227 7.14 21.65 10.44
C PHE A 227 6.06 20.83 9.76
N SER A 228 6.17 19.49 9.81
CA SER A 228 5.13 18.57 9.38
C SER A 228 5.03 17.39 10.35
N MET A 229 3.80 16.96 10.61
CA MET A 229 3.48 15.84 11.50
C MET A 229 3.47 14.47 10.78
N SER A 230 3.96 14.41 9.55
CA SER A 230 3.94 13.18 8.77
C SER A 230 5.09 12.28 9.16
N SER A 231 4.83 10.99 9.24
CA SER A 231 5.87 9.99 9.39
C SER A 231 6.46 9.57 8.03
N VAL A 232 7.63 8.95 8.09
CA VAL A 232 8.15 8.10 7.02
C VAL A 232 7.18 6.93 6.76
N ASP A 233 7.36 6.22 5.64
CA ASP A 233 6.54 5.05 5.33
C ASP A 233 7.08 3.81 6.07
N MET A 234 6.18 2.91 6.47
CA MET A 234 6.54 1.62 7.05
C MET A 234 7.07 0.69 5.96
N CYS A 235 8.10 -0.10 6.26
CA CYS A 235 8.59 -1.17 5.41
C CYS A 235 9.20 -2.30 6.25
N MET A 236 8.63 -3.50 6.13
CA MET A 236 9.09 -4.70 6.84
C MET A 236 9.74 -5.73 5.90
N ILE A 237 10.10 -5.34 4.68
CA ILE A 237 10.59 -6.30 3.66
C ILE A 237 11.81 -7.10 4.12
N GLU A 238 12.76 -6.45 4.83
CA GLU A 238 13.98 -7.07 5.35
C GLU A 238 13.73 -7.92 6.60
N HIS A 239 12.59 -7.68 7.24
CA HIS A 239 12.18 -8.19 8.54
C HIS A 239 10.97 -9.12 8.44
N LEU A 240 10.61 -9.52 7.22
CA LEU A 240 9.48 -10.40 6.96
C LEU A 240 9.56 -11.74 7.71
N PRO A 241 10.74 -12.38 7.85
CA PRO A 241 10.89 -13.60 8.65
C PRO A 241 10.30 -13.49 10.06
N ASP A 242 10.53 -12.37 10.74
CA ASP A 242 10.05 -12.17 12.12
C ASP A 242 8.52 -12.18 12.20
N LEU A 243 7.82 -11.68 11.18
CA LEU A 243 6.36 -11.69 11.15
C LEU A 243 5.80 -13.08 10.80
N ILE A 244 6.46 -13.79 9.87
CA ILE A 244 6.07 -15.16 9.50
C ILE A 244 6.27 -16.10 10.69
N ASP A 245 7.42 -16.02 11.35
CA ASP A 245 7.77 -16.88 12.49
C ASP A 245 6.90 -16.63 13.71
N ASN A 246 6.36 -15.41 13.87
CA ASN A 246 5.43 -15.06 14.94
C ASN A 246 3.94 -15.26 14.56
N GLY A 247 3.67 -15.87 13.39
CA GLY A 247 2.35 -16.38 13.04
C GLY A 247 1.38 -15.33 12.52
N VAL A 248 1.87 -14.29 11.84
CA VAL A 248 1.02 -13.39 11.05
C VAL A 248 0.50 -14.15 9.83
N ASP A 249 -0.82 -14.11 9.63
CA ASP A 249 -1.54 -14.84 8.58
C ASP A 249 -1.75 -14.01 7.30
N SER A 250 -1.77 -12.69 7.41
CA SER A 250 -1.92 -11.79 6.25
C SER A 250 -1.04 -10.53 6.38
N PHE A 251 -0.31 -10.24 5.31
CA PHE A 251 0.53 -9.08 5.14
C PHE A 251 -0.19 -8.01 4.35
N LYS A 252 -0.62 -6.97 5.07
CA LYS A 252 -1.38 -5.87 4.50
C LYS A 252 -0.47 -4.76 4.00
N ILE A 253 -0.56 -4.47 2.71
CA ILE A 253 0.09 -3.31 2.10
C ILE A 253 -0.87 -2.11 2.13
N GLU A 254 -0.45 -0.98 2.70
CA GLU A 254 -1.22 0.27 2.66
C GLU A 254 -1.04 0.95 1.30
N GLY A 255 -2.12 1.51 0.74
CA GLY A 255 -1.98 2.32 -0.47
C GLY A 255 -3.15 2.36 -1.44
N ARG A 256 -4.42 2.29 -1.02
CA ARG A 256 -5.57 2.33 -1.97
C ARG A 256 -5.56 3.55 -2.91
N MET A 257 -4.97 4.66 -2.47
CA MET A 257 -4.82 5.88 -3.26
C MET A 257 -3.54 5.93 -4.10
N LYS A 258 -2.64 4.95 -3.99
CA LYS A 258 -1.36 4.91 -4.72
C LYS A 258 -1.57 4.49 -6.18
N SER A 259 -0.57 4.73 -7.03
CA SER A 259 -0.60 4.42 -8.47
C SER A 259 -0.45 2.93 -8.74
N ILE A 260 -0.74 2.50 -9.98
CA ILE A 260 -0.45 1.12 -10.42
C ILE A 260 1.04 0.78 -10.29
N HIS A 261 1.96 1.72 -10.54
CA HIS A 261 3.41 1.53 -10.32
C HIS A 261 3.73 1.14 -8.87
N TYR A 262 3.08 1.78 -7.90
CA TYR A 262 3.29 1.41 -6.50
C TYR A 262 2.73 0.03 -6.20
N VAL A 263 1.49 -0.23 -6.65
CA VAL A 263 0.80 -1.50 -6.39
C VAL A 263 1.55 -2.67 -7.03
N SER A 264 1.97 -2.56 -8.29
CA SER A 264 2.73 -3.59 -9.01
C SER A 264 4.05 -3.88 -8.30
N THR A 265 4.89 -2.87 -8.07
CA THR A 265 6.22 -3.05 -7.48
C THR A 265 6.16 -3.63 -6.07
N VAL A 266 5.35 -3.03 -5.18
CA VAL A 266 5.30 -3.47 -3.77
C VAL A 266 4.73 -4.88 -3.67
N THR A 267 3.66 -5.19 -4.41
CA THR A 267 3.07 -6.53 -4.41
C THR A 267 4.06 -7.58 -4.92
N ASN A 268 4.76 -7.31 -6.03
CA ASN A 268 5.78 -8.20 -6.59
C ASN A 268 6.90 -8.49 -5.57
N CYS A 269 7.37 -7.46 -4.86
CA CYS A 269 8.43 -7.59 -3.87
C CYS A 269 7.98 -8.44 -2.68
N TYR A 270 6.81 -8.17 -2.10
CA TYR A 270 6.32 -8.95 -0.96
C TYR A 270 5.96 -10.38 -1.35
N ARG A 271 5.43 -10.60 -2.56
CA ARG A 271 5.18 -11.94 -3.08
C ARG A 271 6.48 -12.74 -3.20
N ALA A 272 7.51 -12.16 -3.82
CA ALA A 272 8.82 -12.79 -3.95
C ALA A 272 9.48 -13.05 -2.59
N ALA A 273 9.36 -12.10 -1.65
CA ALA A 273 9.90 -12.24 -0.30
C ALA A 273 9.26 -13.42 0.47
N VAL A 274 7.92 -13.51 0.44
CA VAL A 274 7.17 -14.61 1.07
C VAL A 274 7.59 -15.94 0.46
N ASP A 275 7.56 -16.05 -0.86
CA ASP A 275 7.86 -17.31 -1.55
C ASP A 275 9.31 -17.75 -1.32
N ALA A 276 10.27 -16.82 -1.36
CA ALA A 276 11.68 -17.12 -1.09
C ALA A 276 11.90 -17.62 0.34
N TYR A 277 11.30 -16.96 1.34
CA TYR A 277 11.47 -17.35 2.74
C TYR A 277 10.83 -18.70 3.08
N LEU A 278 9.64 -18.97 2.51
CA LEU A 278 8.99 -20.28 2.67
C LEU A 278 9.76 -21.41 2.00
N GLU A 279 10.53 -21.11 0.96
CA GLU A 279 11.46 -22.08 0.41
C GLU A 279 12.66 -22.30 1.34
N SER A 280 13.34 -21.23 1.75
CA SER A 280 14.40 -21.27 2.77
C SER A 280 14.83 -19.86 3.23
N PRO A 281 15.33 -19.70 4.47
CA PRO A 281 15.95 -18.46 4.92
C PRO A 281 17.10 -17.99 4.01
N GLU A 282 17.89 -18.91 3.47
CA GLU A 282 19.03 -18.60 2.60
C GLU A 282 18.58 -17.97 1.27
N LYS A 283 17.47 -18.45 0.69
CA LYS A 283 16.91 -17.85 -0.53
C LYS A 283 16.36 -16.46 -0.30
N PHE A 284 15.70 -16.23 0.83
CA PHE A 284 15.25 -14.89 1.19
C PHE A 284 16.44 -13.94 1.35
N GLU A 285 17.48 -14.36 2.09
CA GLU A 285 18.67 -13.53 2.30
C GLU A 285 19.38 -13.18 0.98
N ALA A 286 19.39 -14.09 0.01
CA ALA A 286 20.00 -13.87 -1.30
C ALA A 286 19.32 -12.76 -2.13
N ILE A 287 18.01 -12.55 -1.97
CA ILE A 287 17.25 -11.54 -2.74
C ILE A 287 16.88 -10.30 -1.93
N LYS A 288 17.05 -10.31 -0.61
CA LYS A 288 16.62 -9.26 0.32
C LYS A 288 17.07 -7.86 -0.10
N GLY A 289 18.33 -7.72 -0.52
CA GLY A 289 18.88 -6.44 -0.97
C GLY A 289 18.20 -5.92 -2.24
N GLU A 290 18.00 -6.79 -3.24
CA GLU A 290 17.33 -6.45 -4.50
C GLU A 290 15.88 -6.04 -4.28
N LEU A 291 15.17 -6.72 -3.36
CA LEU A 291 13.80 -6.36 -2.98
C LEU A 291 13.73 -4.96 -2.36
N LEU A 292 14.67 -4.62 -1.48
CA LEU A 292 14.74 -3.29 -0.88
C LEU A 292 15.02 -2.23 -1.96
N ASP A 293 15.95 -2.50 -2.87
CA ASP A 293 16.27 -1.59 -3.98
C ASP A 293 15.06 -1.35 -4.89
N GLU A 294 14.29 -2.39 -5.22
CA GLU A 294 13.03 -2.27 -5.98
C GLU A 294 12.00 -1.39 -5.27
N LEU A 295 11.81 -1.56 -3.96
CA LEU A 295 10.90 -0.73 -3.18
C LEU A 295 11.33 0.74 -3.15
N TRP A 296 12.63 1.02 -3.15
CA TRP A 296 13.14 2.39 -3.27
C TRP A 296 12.78 3.05 -4.60
N LYS A 297 12.55 2.29 -5.67
CA LYS A 297 12.14 2.84 -6.98
C LYS A 297 10.73 3.41 -6.98
N VAL A 298 9.89 3.05 -6.01
CA VAL A 298 8.51 3.57 -5.82
C VAL A 298 8.32 4.39 -4.55
N ALA A 299 9.33 4.48 -3.69
CA ALA A 299 9.27 5.20 -2.45
C ALA A 299 9.08 6.71 -2.66
N GLN A 300 8.12 7.29 -1.95
CA GLN A 300 7.86 8.75 -1.97
C GLN A 300 8.43 9.45 -0.73
N ARG A 301 8.82 8.65 0.26
CA ARG A 301 9.24 9.00 1.62
C ARG A 301 10.32 8.01 2.01
N GLU A 302 11.06 8.32 3.06
CA GLU A 302 11.93 7.33 3.69
C GLU A 302 11.14 6.13 4.21
N LEU A 303 11.86 5.08 4.54
CA LEU A 303 11.32 3.81 5.02
C LEU A 303 11.83 3.55 6.44
N ALA A 304 10.96 3.04 7.31
CA ALA A 304 11.32 2.56 8.64
C ALA A 304 10.44 1.38 9.07
N THR A 305 10.80 0.70 10.14
CA THR A 305 10.02 -0.42 10.71
C THR A 305 8.83 0.05 11.55
N GLY A 306 8.64 1.36 11.75
CA GLY A 306 7.58 1.88 12.62
C GLY A 306 7.69 1.34 14.04
N PHE A 307 6.57 0.88 14.61
CA PHE A 307 6.49 0.43 16.01
C PHE A 307 6.98 -1.01 16.24
N TYR A 308 7.37 -1.75 15.19
CA TYR A 308 7.61 -3.18 15.29
C TYR A 308 8.70 -3.58 16.29
N TYR A 309 9.76 -2.76 16.42
CA TYR A 309 10.89 -3.04 17.32
C TYR A 309 11.07 -2.04 18.44
N GLN A 310 10.57 -0.81 18.28
CA GLN A 310 10.69 0.26 19.25
C GLN A 310 9.64 1.33 19.00
N THR A 311 9.41 2.18 20.00
CA THR A 311 8.62 3.40 19.79
C THR A 311 9.37 4.34 18.84
N PRO A 312 8.74 4.79 17.73
CA PRO A 312 9.35 5.73 16.80
C PRO A 312 9.76 7.04 17.47
N THR A 313 10.87 7.61 17.03
CA THR A 313 11.38 8.90 17.50
C THR A 313 11.23 9.96 16.42
N GLU A 314 11.86 11.13 16.59
CA GLU A 314 11.98 12.16 15.57
C GLU A 314 12.59 11.66 14.25
N ASN A 315 13.35 10.56 14.27
CA ASN A 315 14.00 10.00 13.09
C ASN A 315 13.04 9.31 12.11
N GLU A 316 11.84 8.96 12.57
CA GLU A 316 10.76 8.39 11.75
C GLU A 316 9.72 9.44 11.34
N GLN A 317 9.99 10.72 11.59
CA GLN A 317 9.18 11.84 11.12
C GLN A 317 9.78 12.44 9.84
N LEU A 318 8.94 12.98 8.96
CA LEU A 318 9.33 13.74 7.77
C LEU A 318 9.68 15.17 8.17
N PHE A 319 10.70 15.31 9.01
CA PHE A 319 11.27 16.57 9.46
C PHE A 319 12.79 16.50 9.28
N GLY A 320 13.37 17.56 8.73
CA GLY A 320 14.76 17.59 8.32
C GLY A 320 14.95 17.28 6.83
N ALA A 321 16.20 17.46 6.39
CA ALA A 321 16.59 17.14 5.04
C ALA A 321 16.40 15.63 4.77
N ARG A 322 15.84 15.31 3.59
CA ARG A 322 15.49 13.93 3.20
C ARG A 322 16.74 13.08 2.97
N ARG A 323 16.79 11.88 3.56
CA ARG A 323 17.94 10.96 3.57
C ARG A 323 18.21 10.30 2.21
N LYS A 324 17.17 9.90 1.46
CA LYS A 324 17.31 9.24 0.13
C LYS A 324 15.98 9.19 -0.63
N ILE A 325 15.92 9.58 -1.90
CA ILE A 325 14.81 9.20 -2.83
C ILE A 325 15.35 9.09 -4.27
N PRO A 326 15.74 7.91 -4.78
CA PRO A 326 15.90 7.72 -6.21
C PRO A 326 14.53 7.90 -6.88
N GLN A 327 14.45 8.74 -7.92
CA GLN A 327 13.18 9.04 -8.58
C GLN A 327 13.07 8.25 -9.87
N TYR A 328 12.50 7.05 -9.82
CA TYR A 328 11.99 6.42 -11.03
C TYR A 328 10.66 7.05 -11.39
N LYS A 329 10.52 7.44 -12.65
CA LYS A 329 9.29 8.03 -13.15
C LYS A 329 8.51 6.96 -13.89
N PHE A 330 7.30 6.63 -13.44
CA PHE A 330 6.43 5.75 -14.19
C PHE A 330 6.01 6.42 -15.50
N VAL A 331 6.32 5.79 -16.64
CA VAL A 331 6.12 6.40 -17.97
C VAL A 331 5.15 5.63 -18.85
N GLY A 332 4.97 4.32 -18.65
CA GLY A 332 4.00 3.56 -19.45
C GLY A 332 3.80 2.12 -18.98
N GLU A 333 2.93 1.42 -19.67
CA GLU A 333 2.69 -0.02 -19.53
C GLU A 333 2.59 -0.66 -20.91
N VAL A 334 3.02 -1.90 -21.06
CA VAL A 334 2.89 -2.69 -22.27
C VAL A 334 1.46 -3.20 -22.39
N VAL A 335 0.84 -2.97 -23.54
CA VAL A 335 -0.52 -3.41 -23.88
C VAL A 335 -0.49 -4.60 -24.82
N ALA A 336 0.45 -4.62 -25.76
CA ALA A 336 0.63 -5.69 -26.74
C ALA A 336 2.10 -5.78 -27.18
N PHE A 337 2.48 -6.92 -27.74
CA PHE A 337 3.81 -7.17 -28.28
C PHE A 337 3.73 -8.00 -29.56
N ASP A 338 4.44 -7.57 -30.60
CA ASP A 338 4.65 -8.31 -31.84
C ASP A 338 6.10 -8.81 -31.90
N GLU A 339 6.26 -10.12 -31.76
CA GLU A 339 7.57 -10.79 -31.77
C GLU A 339 8.24 -10.75 -33.14
N SER A 340 7.48 -10.69 -34.24
CA SER A 340 8.04 -10.72 -35.60
C SER A 340 8.79 -9.43 -35.96
N THR A 341 8.36 -8.32 -35.39
CA THR A 341 8.90 -6.99 -35.62
C THR A 341 9.64 -6.43 -34.39
N MET A 342 9.62 -7.16 -33.26
CA MET A 342 10.09 -6.69 -31.96
C MET A 342 9.45 -5.36 -31.53
N THR A 343 8.17 -5.18 -31.84
CA THR A 343 7.41 -3.95 -31.59
C THR A 343 6.51 -4.12 -30.38
N ALA A 344 6.65 -3.25 -29.38
CA ALA A 344 5.74 -3.17 -28.24
C ALA A 344 4.75 -2.03 -28.43
N THR A 345 3.45 -2.31 -28.26
CA THR A 345 2.44 -1.28 -28.07
C THR A 345 2.35 -0.95 -26.60
N ILE A 346 2.59 0.32 -26.25
CA ILE A 346 2.61 0.79 -24.87
C ILE A 346 1.51 1.83 -24.66
N ARG A 347 0.89 1.84 -23.47
CA ARG A 347 0.01 2.92 -23.05
C ARG A 347 0.80 3.91 -22.22
N GLN A 348 0.88 5.15 -22.71
CA GLN A 348 1.60 6.21 -22.04
C GLN A 348 0.93 6.60 -20.72
N ARG A 349 1.74 6.83 -19.69
CA ARG A 349 1.30 7.34 -18.38
C ARG A 349 1.92 8.69 -18.04
N ASN A 350 3.08 8.98 -18.61
CA ASN A 350 3.75 10.27 -18.49
C ASN A 350 4.62 10.52 -19.71
N VAL A 351 5.11 11.75 -19.88
CA VAL A 351 5.96 12.15 -21.02
C VAL A 351 7.11 11.16 -21.22
N ILE A 352 7.25 10.69 -22.47
CA ILE A 352 8.30 9.82 -23.00
C ILE A 352 8.98 10.55 -24.16
N LEU A 353 10.31 10.48 -24.21
CA LEU A 353 11.13 10.97 -25.32
C LEU A 353 11.80 9.81 -26.04
N GLU A 354 12.01 9.94 -27.35
CA GLU A 354 12.95 9.10 -28.08
C GLU A 354 14.34 9.20 -27.42
N GLY A 355 14.98 8.06 -27.18
CA GLY A 355 16.28 8.01 -26.50
C GLY A 355 16.23 8.01 -24.97
N ASP A 356 15.05 8.06 -24.33
CA ASP A 356 14.93 7.93 -22.88
C ASP A 356 15.48 6.57 -22.40
N LYS A 357 16.29 6.58 -21.33
CA LYS A 357 16.67 5.36 -20.62
C LYS A 357 15.51 4.90 -19.74
N VAL A 358 15.06 3.68 -19.97
CA VAL A 358 13.92 3.08 -19.28
C VAL A 358 14.24 1.69 -18.79
N GLU A 359 13.49 1.27 -17.78
CA GLU A 359 13.45 -0.08 -17.29
C GLU A 359 12.04 -0.64 -17.51
N PHE A 360 11.99 -1.81 -18.15
CA PHE A 360 10.80 -2.65 -18.20
C PHE A 360 10.84 -3.58 -17.01
N TYR A 361 9.71 -3.76 -16.34
CA TYR A 361 9.58 -4.74 -15.28
C TYR A 361 8.20 -5.39 -15.27
N GLY A 362 8.11 -6.62 -14.76
CA GLY A 362 6.89 -7.43 -14.79
C GLY A 362 6.77 -8.37 -13.60
N PRO A 363 5.69 -9.17 -13.53
CA PRO A 363 5.49 -10.17 -12.49
C PRO A 363 6.67 -11.15 -12.39
N GLY A 364 6.97 -11.61 -11.16
CA GLY A 364 8.09 -12.52 -10.89
C GLY A 364 9.45 -11.82 -10.93
N LEU A 365 9.50 -10.54 -10.57
CA LEU A 365 10.69 -9.68 -10.59
C LEU A 365 11.42 -9.60 -11.96
N ARG A 366 10.78 -9.99 -13.07
CA ARG A 366 11.35 -9.82 -14.41
C ARG A 366 11.64 -8.35 -14.64
N HIS A 367 12.85 -8.01 -15.06
CA HIS A 367 13.18 -6.65 -15.48
C HIS A 367 14.35 -6.61 -16.45
N PHE A 368 14.42 -5.56 -17.27
CA PHE A 368 15.59 -5.23 -18.07
C PHE A 368 15.63 -3.74 -18.41
N GLU A 369 16.83 -3.20 -18.59
CA GLU A 369 17.04 -1.83 -19.03
C GLU A 369 17.08 -1.73 -20.56
N SER A 370 16.55 -0.63 -21.09
CA SER A 370 16.54 -0.32 -22.51
C SER A 370 16.58 1.19 -22.75
N THR A 371 16.65 1.56 -24.02
CA THR A 371 16.47 2.92 -24.51
C THR A 371 15.23 2.94 -25.41
N ILE A 372 14.37 3.94 -25.24
CA ILE A 372 13.22 4.15 -26.14
C ILE A 372 13.75 4.38 -27.55
N LYS A 373 13.30 3.54 -28.49
CA LYS A 373 13.68 3.59 -29.90
C LYS A 373 12.47 3.42 -30.78
N ASP A 374 12.47 4.15 -31.88
CA ASP A 374 11.44 4.12 -32.92
C ASP A 374 10.04 4.44 -32.35
N LEU A 375 9.98 5.52 -31.57
CA LEU A 375 8.75 5.99 -30.94
C LEU A 375 7.76 6.56 -31.97
N HIS A 376 6.63 5.87 -32.15
CA HIS A 376 5.53 6.32 -33.00
C HIS A 376 4.25 6.57 -32.21
N ASP A 377 3.44 7.52 -32.67
CA ASP A 377 2.09 7.79 -32.18
C ASP A 377 1.05 6.75 -32.62
N ALA A 378 -0.20 6.91 -32.20
CA ALA A 378 -1.29 5.99 -32.53
C ALA A 378 -1.62 5.93 -34.04
N ASP A 379 -1.25 6.96 -34.81
CA ASP A 379 -1.44 7.05 -36.25
C ASP A 379 -0.23 6.47 -37.04
N GLY A 380 0.81 6.04 -36.33
CA GLY A 380 2.04 5.48 -36.90
C GLY A 380 3.07 6.53 -37.33
N ASN A 381 2.88 7.80 -36.98
CA ASN A 381 3.87 8.83 -37.26
C ASN A 381 5.00 8.75 -36.24
N LYS A 382 6.24 8.89 -36.74
CA LYS A 382 7.42 8.99 -35.88
C LYS A 382 7.44 10.31 -35.13
N ILE A 383 7.65 10.24 -33.81
CA ILE A 383 7.67 11.39 -32.91
C ILE A 383 8.89 11.35 -31.99
N ASP A 384 9.45 12.52 -31.66
CA ASP A 384 10.57 12.61 -30.71
C ASP A 384 10.10 12.75 -29.25
N ARG A 385 8.82 13.12 -29.06
CA ARG A 385 8.22 13.39 -27.76
C ARG A 385 6.75 13.06 -27.78
N ALA A 386 6.33 12.15 -26.90
CA ALA A 386 4.94 11.88 -26.61
C ALA A 386 4.51 12.67 -25.35
N PRO A 387 3.64 13.68 -25.44
CA PRO A 387 3.26 14.50 -24.29
C PRO A 387 1.92 14.13 -23.66
N ASN A 388 1.12 13.26 -24.29
CA ASN A 388 -0.30 13.05 -23.94
C ASN A 388 -0.50 11.75 -23.16
N PRO A 389 -0.84 11.80 -21.86
CA PRO A 389 -1.14 10.60 -21.10
C PRO A 389 -2.28 9.78 -21.73
N MET A 390 -2.22 8.46 -21.55
CA MET A 390 -3.16 7.45 -22.05
C MET A 390 -3.12 7.18 -23.56
N GLU A 391 -2.25 7.84 -24.31
CA GLU A 391 -2.02 7.56 -25.72
C GLU A 391 -1.39 6.16 -25.91
N LEU A 392 -1.79 5.46 -26.97
CA LEU A 392 -1.12 4.23 -27.40
C LEU A 392 0.03 4.62 -28.32
N LEU A 393 1.22 4.13 -27.99
CA LEU A 393 2.46 4.38 -28.72
C LEU A 393 3.06 3.04 -29.13
N THR A 394 3.86 3.03 -30.20
CA THR A 394 4.69 1.87 -30.53
C THR A 394 6.16 2.19 -30.40
N ILE A 395 6.93 1.22 -29.92
CA ILE A 395 8.39 1.31 -29.77
C ILE A 395 9.03 -0.03 -30.17
N THR A 396 10.27 0.01 -30.64
CA THR A 396 11.10 -1.19 -30.83
C THR A 396 11.77 -1.56 -29.51
N VAL A 397 11.69 -2.83 -29.10
CA VAL A 397 12.32 -3.34 -27.87
C VAL A 397 13.41 -4.37 -28.17
N PRO A 398 14.51 -4.42 -27.40
CA PRO A 398 15.63 -5.33 -27.65
C PRO A 398 15.36 -6.77 -27.18
N GLN A 399 14.31 -6.97 -26.38
CA GLN A 399 13.94 -8.25 -25.77
C GLN A 399 12.41 -8.36 -25.74
N ALA A 400 11.89 -9.59 -25.71
CA ALA A 400 10.46 -9.83 -25.64
C ALA A 400 9.86 -9.25 -24.34
N VAL A 401 8.70 -8.61 -24.48
CA VAL A 401 7.91 -8.05 -23.37
C VAL A 401 6.53 -8.70 -23.33
N GLN A 402 5.84 -8.59 -22.21
CA GLN A 402 4.50 -9.14 -22.03
C GLN A 402 3.47 -8.02 -21.76
N PRO A 403 2.21 -8.17 -22.22
CA PRO A 403 1.13 -7.30 -21.76
C PRO A 403 1.07 -7.25 -20.23
N GLY A 404 0.98 -6.05 -19.67
CA GLY A 404 1.04 -5.79 -18.23
C GLY A 404 2.45 -5.53 -17.68
N ASP A 405 3.50 -5.70 -18.47
CA ASP A 405 4.84 -5.21 -18.11
C ASP A 405 4.80 -3.67 -18.01
N MET A 406 5.45 -3.13 -17.01
CA MET A 406 5.44 -1.72 -16.66
C MET A 406 6.76 -1.07 -17.08
N ILE A 407 6.71 0.22 -17.37
CA ILE A 407 7.85 0.98 -17.88
C ILE A 407 8.09 2.18 -16.96
N ARG A 408 9.31 2.27 -16.44
CA ARG A 408 9.75 3.40 -15.62
C ARG A 408 11.04 3.99 -16.18
N ALA A 409 11.12 5.31 -16.25
CA ALA A 409 12.31 6.02 -16.69
C ALA A 409 13.28 6.17 -15.53
N CYS A 410 14.55 5.82 -15.78
CA CYS A 410 15.65 5.99 -14.86
C CYS A 410 16.05 7.48 -14.87
N LYS A 411 15.55 8.27 -13.91
CA LYS A 411 16.20 9.57 -13.69
C LYS A 411 17.43 9.34 -12.82
N GLU A 412 18.54 9.97 -13.19
CA GLU A 412 19.64 10.27 -12.28
C GLU A 412 19.04 11.00 -11.06
N GLY A 413 18.82 10.27 -9.98
CA GLY A 413 18.23 10.82 -8.77
C GLY A 413 19.19 11.81 -8.12
N LEU A 414 18.65 12.81 -7.43
CA LEU A 414 19.44 13.61 -6.50
C LEU A 414 19.59 12.80 -5.19
N VAL A 415 20.82 12.43 -4.84
CA VAL A 415 21.18 11.76 -3.58
C VAL A 415 21.72 12.80 -2.62
N ASN A 416 21.14 12.90 -1.42
CA ASN A 416 21.73 13.72 -0.37
C ASN A 416 22.76 12.89 0.41
N LEU A 417 24.03 13.25 0.32
CA LEU A 417 25.10 12.69 1.13
C LEU A 417 25.16 13.45 2.46
N TYR A 418 24.91 12.76 3.57
CA TYR A 418 25.03 13.34 4.90
C TYR A 418 26.41 13.06 5.46
N LYS A 419 27.02 14.08 6.05
CA LYS A 419 28.23 13.93 6.87
C LYS A 419 27.83 13.74 8.33
N ASN A 420 28.71 13.14 9.12
CA ASN A 420 28.51 12.94 10.56
C ASN A 420 28.31 14.25 11.35
N ASP A 421 28.58 15.42 10.75
CA ASP A 421 28.37 16.75 11.33
C ASP A 421 26.96 17.33 11.09
N GLY A 422 26.05 16.55 10.49
CA GLY A 422 24.68 16.98 10.19
C GLY A 422 24.52 17.80 8.91
N SER A 423 25.61 18.13 8.21
CA SER A 423 25.54 18.78 6.90
C SER A 423 25.18 17.78 5.79
N SER A 424 24.47 18.25 4.77
CA SER A 424 24.12 17.45 3.60
C SER A 424 24.68 18.05 2.31
N LYS A 425 25.02 17.18 1.35
CA LYS A 425 25.39 17.55 -0.01
C LYS A 425 24.54 16.78 -0.99
N THR A 426 23.69 17.48 -1.73
CA THR A 426 22.97 16.90 -2.86
C THR A 426 23.94 16.63 -4.01
N VAL A 427 24.10 15.37 -4.39
CA VAL A 427 24.83 14.93 -5.58
C VAL A 427 23.86 14.28 -6.55
N ARG A 428 24.17 14.35 -7.84
CA ARG A 428 23.45 13.61 -8.87
C ARG A 428 24.01 12.18 -8.85
N ALA A 429 23.14 11.18 -8.71
CA ALA A 429 23.51 9.77 -8.75
C ALA A 429 24.16 9.42 -10.08
#